data_AF-A0A7C3TRN2-F1
#
_entry.id   AF-A0A7C3TRN2-F1
#
_cell.length_a   1.000
_cell.length_b   1.000
_cell.length_c   1.000
_cell.angle_alpha   90.00
_cell.angle_beta   90.00
_cell.angle_gamma   90.00
#
_symmetry.space_group_name_H-M   'P 1'
#
loop_
_entity.id
_entity.type
_entity.pdbx_description
1 polymer ?
#
loop_
_entity_poly.entity_id
_entity_poly.type
_entity_poly.pdbx_seq_one_letter_code
_entity_poly.pdbx_strand_id
1 'polypeptide(L)'
;MLLAAAAVPLTSTTLRAGTGVRSELDTALVLLAEQAAANDAELLSRAGRQFSQGQYEDAQITLQQIKVDNLPASDRQKVSDLLNKVQNALTQRQAARAEFEKGEQALAAKNYEQAIGFYRAAMDNRYADQATRSKAASQLAVAEAALQSAKADLKALYQEAVDDYRGGRLEQAREKFTRLESAKYKPGLFQRSCAEYLADIDRKLAAAAAGPSGKDLYDAGVAAMDAGDYAAARKKFTEAREKGYRGAFLKPTVDEYLSRIDKIEREKTAATQPSGKELYEAGVAAFNAGDYATAKKKFTEAKDLGFRAPLFKQTPAQYLA
;
A
#
# COMPACT_ATOMS: atom_id res chain seq x y z
N MET A 1 16.52 -72.37 62.10
CA MET A 1 17.80 -72.89 61.57
C MET A 1 18.60 -71.68 61.08
N LEU A 2 19.79 -71.35 61.54
CA LEU A 2 20.79 -72.03 62.36
C LEU A 2 21.38 -70.99 63.34
N LEU A 3 21.76 -71.46 64.53
CA LEU A 3 22.45 -70.71 65.57
C LEU A 3 23.93 -70.50 65.19
N ALA A 4 24.51 -69.39 65.64
CA ALA A 4 25.95 -69.33 65.94
C ALA A 4 26.23 -68.26 67.02
N ALA A 5 26.63 -68.74 68.19
CA ALA A 5 27.15 -67.97 69.31
C ALA A 5 28.67 -67.90 69.23
N ALA A 6 29.28 -66.80 69.67
CA ALA A 6 30.71 -66.76 70.01
C ALA A 6 31.00 -65.69 71.07
N ALA A 7 31.98 -66.01 71.91
CA ALA A 7 32.16 -65.55 73.28
C ALA A 7 32.96 -64.25 73.44
N VAL A 8 32.80 -63.70 74.64
CA VAL A 8 33.39 -62.48 75.24
C VAL A 8 34.90 -62.62 75.48
N PRO A 9 35.65 -61.50 75.46
CA PRO A 9 36.62 -61.24 76.53
C PRO A 9 36.36 -59.90 77.24
N LEU A 10 36.32 -59.98 78.57
CA LEU A 10 36.32 -58.86 79.52
C LEU A 10 37.77 -58.38 79.68
N THR A 11 38.05 -57.14 79.28
CA THR A 11 39.29 -56.46 79.64
C THR A 11 38.97 -55.18 80.40
N SER A 12 39.39 -55.18 81.66
CA SER A 12 39.36 -54.06 82.59
C SER A 12 40.35 -52.98 82.16
N THR A 13 39.86 -51.84 81.68
CA THR A 13 40.69 -50.66 81.41
C THR A 13 40.48 -49.62 82.50
N THR A 14 41.61 -49.28 83.12
CA THR A 14 41.81 -48.35 84.22
C THR A 14 41.24 -46.95 83.96
N LEU A 15 40.49 -46.45 84.95
CA LEU A 15 39.99 -45.08 85.06
C LEU A 15 41.19 -44.13 85.26
N ARG A 16 41.49 -43.29 84.26
CA ARG A 16 42.44 -42.18 84.37
C ARG A 16 41.65 -40.88 84.43
N ALA A 17 41.60 -40.27 85.61
CA ALA A 17 41.11 -38.90 85.79
C ALA A 17 42.12 -37.94 85.14
N GLY A 18 41.81 -37.50 83.92
CA GLY A 18 42.56 -36.50 83.17
C GLY A 18 41.66 -35.31 82.88
N THR A 19 42.01 -34.16 83.44
CA THR A 19 41.49 -32.84 83.08
C THR A 19 41.61 -32.60 81.56
N GLY A 20 40.49 -32.68 80.84
CA GLY A 20 40.45 -32.42 79.40
C GLY A 20 39.16 -32.82 78.67
N VAL A 21 37.98 -32.73 79.31
CA VAL A 21 36.68 -33.21 78.76
C VAL A 21 36.08 -32.26 77.71
N ARG A 22 36.91 -31.56 76.91
CA ARG A 22 36.45 -30.80 75.73
C ARG A 22 36.67 -31.54 74.40
N SER A 23 37.44 -32.63 74.39
CA SER A 23 37.93 -33.23 73.13
C SER A 23 36.90 -34.01 72.30
N GLU A 24 35.97 -34.77 72.88
CA GLU A 24 35.07 -35.61 72.06
C GLU A 24 33.93 -34.84 71.39
N LEU A 25 33.37 -33.83 72.09
CA LEU A 25 32.37 -32.94 71.51
C LEU A 25 32.97 -32.06 70.40
N ASP A 26 34.20 -31.55 70.60
CA ASP A 26 34.90 -30.78 69.57
C ASP A 26 35.23 -31.65 68.35
N THR A 27 35.60 -32.93 68.55
CA THR A 27 35.86 -33.85 67.43
C THR A 27 34.59 -34.24 66.68
N ALA A 28 33.48 -34.48 67.40
CA ALA A 28 32.19 -34.75 66.79
C ALA A 28 31.64 -33.54 66.01
N LEU A 29 31.85 -32.32 66.51
CA LEU A 29 31.50 -31.07 65.81
C LEU A 29 32.33 -30.88 64.54
N VAL A 30 33.63 -31.20 64.57
CA VAL A 30 34.50 -31.15 63.39
C VAL A 30 34.06 -32.17 62.34
N LEU A 31 33.76 -33.41 62.75
CA LEU A 31 33.31 -34.45 61.81
C LEU A 31 31.95 -34.11 61.16
N LEU A 32 31.03 -33.52 61.91
CA LEU A 32 29.73 -33.10 61.41
C LEU A 32 29.85 -31.90 60.45
N ALA A 33 30.74 -30.95 60.76
CA ALA A 33 31.05 -29.82 59.88
C ALA A 33 31.71 -30.29 58.58
N GLU A 34 32.58 -31.29 58.65
CA GLU A 34 33.24 -31.90 57.49
C GLU A 34 32.25 -32.65 56.60
N GLN A 35 31.29 -33.37 57.20
CA GLN A 35 30.20 -34.03 56.47
C GLN A 35 29.23 -33.04 55.80
N ALA A 36 28.96 -31.90 56.45
CA ALA A 36 28.18 -30.81 55.85
C ALA A 36 28.92 -30.14 54.68
N ALA A 37 30.22 -29.90 54.82
CA ALA A 37 31.05 -29.32 53.75
C ALA A 37 31.17 -30.27 52.54
N ALA A 38 31.24 -31.58 52.76
CA ALA A 38 31.22 -32.57 51.68
C ALA A 38 29.93 -32.52 50.86
N ASN A 39 28.78 -32.28 51.52
CA ASN A 39 27.49 -32.11 50.85
C ASN A 39 27.43 -30.80 50.03
N ASP A 40 27.94 -29.69 50.57
CA ASP A 40 27.99 -28.40 49.87
C ASP A 40 28.87 -28.44 48.60
N ALA A 41 30.00 -29.17 48.65
CA ALA A 41 30.87 -29.39 47.49
C ALA A 41 30.18 -30.22 46.39
N GLU A 42 29.38 -31.23 46.77
CA GLU A 42 28.58 -32.02 45.84
C GLU A 42 27.49 -31.17 45.16
N LEU A 43 26.81 -30.31 45.94
CA LEU A 43 25.82 -29.35 45.42
C LEU A 43 26.44 -28.38 44.41
N LEU A 44 27.63 -27.84 44.69
CA LEU A 44 28.35 -26.97 43.74
C LEU A 44 28.67 -27.71 42.42
N SER A 45 29.13 -28.96 42.52
CA SER A 45 29.40 -29.80 41.35
C SER A 45 28.14 -30.10 40.54
N ARG A 46 27.02 -30.38 41.23
CA ARG A 46 25.70 -30.58 40.60
C ARG A 46 25.21 -29.32 39.89
N ALA A 47 25.30 -28.16 40.53
CA ALA A 47 24.94 -26.87 39.94
C ALA A 47 25.76 -26.57 38.67
N GLY A 48 27.06 -26.87 38.70
CA GLY A 48 27.92 -26.75 37.52
C GLY A 48 27.46 -27.64 36.35
N ARG A 49 27.08 -28.89 36.62
CA ARG A 49 26.49 -29.79 35.60
C ARG A 49 25.17 -29.26 35.06
N GLN A 50 24.25 -28.84 35.94
CA GLN A 50 22.96 -28.26 35.54
C GLN A 50 23.16 -27.02 34.64
N PHE A 51 24.05 -26.11 35.02
CA PHE A 51 24.40 -24.95 34.20
C PHE A 51 24.93 -25.36 32.81
N SER A 52 25.85 -26.33 32.75
CA SER A 52 26.39 -26.83 31.48
C SER A 52 25.35 -27.51 30.60
N GLN A 53 24.30 -28.08 31.19
CA GLN A 53 23.17 -28.72 30.50
C GLN A 53 22.08 -27.71 30.09
N GLY A 54 22.24 -26.42 30.42
CA GLY A 54 21.24 -25.39 30.14
C GLY A 54 20.07 -25.36 31.12
N GLN A 55 20.17 -26.07 32.24
CA GLN A 55 19.17 -26.10 33.32
C GLN A 55 19.42 -24.95 34.31
N TYR A 56 19.27 -23.72 33.84
CA TYR A 56 19.69 -22.53 34.60
C TYR A 56 18.84 -22.29 35.86
N GLU A 57 17.54 -22.59 35.82
CA GLU A 57 16.64 -22.47 36.98
C GLU A 57 17.00 -23.50 38.06
N ASP A 58 17.22 -24.76 37.66
CA ASP A 58 17.64 -25.82 38.59
C ASP A 58 19.01 -25.53 39.20
N ALA A 59 19.93 -24.97 38.40
CA ALA A 59 21.23 -24.53 38.87
C ALA A 59 21.09 -23.39 39.90
N GLN A 60 20.20 -22.41 39.67
CA GLN A 60 19.94 -21.33 40.62
C GLN A 60 19.42 -21.87 41.96
N ILE A 61 18.42 -22.76 41.91
CA ILE A 61 17.84 -23.39 43.10
C ILE A 61 18.91 -24.18 43.86
N THR A 62 19.73 -24.95 43.15
CA THR A 62 20.81 -25.75 43.75
C THR A 62 21.88 -24.85 44.40
N LEU A 63 22.23 -23.73 43.77
CA LEU A 63 23.19 -22.77 44.32
C LEU A 63 22.67 -22.05 45.59
N GLN A 64 21.36 -21.79 45.67
CA GLN A 64 20.74 -21.18 46.85
C GLN A 64 20.71 -22.12 48.07
N GLN A 65 20.88 -23.43 47.87
CA GLN A 65 20.93 -24.41 48.97
C GLN A 65 22.31 -24.50 49.62
N ILE A 66 23.36 -23.98 48.97
CA ILE A 66 24.74 -24.08 49.44
C ILE A 66 24.97 -23.09 50.58
N LYS A 67 25.50 -23.58 51.70
CA LYS A 67 25.89 -22.74 52.84
C LYS A 67 27.29 -22.16 52.61
N VAL A 68 27.34 -20.98 51.99
CA VAL A 68 28.59 -20.33 51.57
C VAL A 68 29.60 -20.17 52.72
N ASP A 69 29.14 -19.96 53.95
CA ASP A 69 30.01 -19.78 55.12
C ASP A 69 30.84 -21.02 55.49
N ASN A 70 30.36 -22.21 55.13
CA ASN A 70 31.01 -23.49 55.42
C ASN A 70 32.04 -23.90 54.35
N LEU A 71 32.10 -23.18 53.24
CA LEU A 71 32.98 -23.51 52.12
C LEU A 71 34.37 -22.86 52.26
N PRO A 72 35.43 -23.52 51.75
CA PRO A 72 36.74 -22.91 51.65
C PRO A 72 36.70 -21.70 50.71
N ALA A 73 37.63 -20.75 50.91
CA ALA A 73 37.64 -19.47 50.16
C ALA A 73 37.61 -19.64 48.64
N SER A 74 38.26 -20.68 48.10
CA SER A 74 38.24 -21.01 46.67
C SER A 74 36.86 -21.38 46.16
N ASP A 75 36.08 -22.14 46.94
CA ASP A 75 34.76 -22.61 46.51
C ASP A 75 33.69 -21.55 46.69
N ARG A 76 33.83 -20.67 47.70
CA ARG A 76 33.00 -19.46 47.83
C ARG A 76 33.09 -18.58 46.59
N GLN A 77 34.30 -18.39 46.05
CA GLN A 77 34.48 -17.65 44.80
C GLN A 77 33.78 -18.33 43.62
N LYS A 78 33.91 -19.66 43.48
CA LYS A 78 33.25 -20.43 42.42
C LYS A 78 31.72 -20.32 42.49
N VAL A 79 31.14 -20.39 43.69
CA VAL A 79 29.68 -20.22 43.90
C VAL A 79 29.24 -18.83 43.41
N SER A 80 29.96 -17.78 43.82
CA SER A 80 29.68 -16.40 43.40
C SER A 80 29.76 -16.24 41.88
N ASP A 81 30.84 -16.74 41.26
CA ASP A 81 31.03 -16.67 39.81
C ASP A 81 29.94 -17.43 39.05
N LEU A 82 29.54 -18.60 39.54
CA LEU A 82 28.51 -19.43 38.92
C LEU A 82 27.11 -18.81 39.10
N LEU A 83 26.80 -18.23 40.25
CA LEU A 83 25.56 -17.47 40.48
C LEU A 83 25.43 -16.31 39.49
N ASN A 84 26.50 -15.54 39.29
CA ASN A 84 26.50 -14.44 38.33
C ASN A 84 26.26 -14.94 36.89
N LYS A 85 26.91 -16.05 36.50
CA LYS A 85 26.70 -16.68 35.19
C LYS A 85 25.27 -17.18 35.01
N VAL A 86 24.70 -17.85 36.03
CA VAL A 86 23.32 -18.34 36.04
C VAL A 86 22.34 -17.17 35.92
N GLN A 87 22.52 -16.11 36.69
CA GLN A 87 21.66 -14.93 36.66
C GLN A 87 21.68 -14.28 35.28
N ASN A 88 22.87 -14.09 34.69
CA ASN A 88 23.02 -13.58 33.34
C ASN A 88 22.32 -14.48 32.31
N ALA A 89 22.48 -15.80 32.42
CA ALA A 89 21.83 -16.76 31.53
C ALA A 89 20.30 -16.70 31.63
N LEU A 90 19.74 -16.59 32.84
CA LEU A 90 18.30 -16.45 33.08
C LEU A 90 17.76 -15.14 32.50
N THR A 91 18.45 -14.02 32.69
CA THR A 91 18.08 -12.74 32.07
C THR A 91 18.10 -12.82 30.55
N GLN A 92 19.11 -13.45 29.96
CA GLN A 92 19.19 -13.64 28.50
C GLN A 92 18.09 -14.57 27.98
N ARG A 93 17.73 -15.62 28.73
CA ARG A 93 16.61 -16.50 28.41
C ARG A 93 15.27 -15.78 28.45
N GLN A 94 15.06 -14.92 29.45
CA GLN A 94 13.88 -14.06 29.53
C GLN A 94 13.80 -13.10 28.34
N ALA A 95 14.94 -12.48 27.97
CA ALA A 95 15.02 -11.63 26.79
C ALA A 95 14.67 -12.39 25.51
N ALA A 96 15.16 -13.61 25.31
CA ALA A 96 14.81 -14.44 24.16
C ALA A 96 13.31 -14.75 24.06
N ARG A 97 12.64 -15.00 25.20
CA ARG A 97 11.18 -15.18 25.25
C ARG A 97 10.44 -13.89 24.89
N ALA A 98 10.89 -12.76 25.41
CA ALA A 98 10.32 -11.46 25.06
C ALA A 98 10.48 -11.15 23.57
N GLU A 99 11.62 -11.48 22.96
CA GLU A 99 11.81 -11.36 21.51
C GLU A 99 10.86 -12.29 20.74
N PHE A 100 10.68 -13.54 21.17
CA PHE A 100 9.68 -14.42 20.57
C PHE A 100 8.26 -13.84 20.64
N GLU A 101 7.85 -13.29 21.80
CA GLU A 101 6.54 -12.64 21.98
C GLU A 101 6.37 -11.40 21.09
N LYS A 102 7.41 -10.57 20.93
CA LYS A 102 7.40 -9.47 19.96
C LYS A 102 7.24 -9.98 18.53
N GLY A 103 7.86 -11.12 18.20
CA GLY A 103 7.68 -11.82 16.94
C GLY A 103 6.21 -12.19 16.69
N GLU A 104 5.55 -12.81 17.68
CA GLU A 104 4.13 -13.16 17.60
C GLU A 104 3.24 -11.92 17.40
N GLN A 105 3.52 -10.83 18.12
CA GLN A 105 2.80 -9.57 17.97
C GLN A 105 2.99 -8.97 16.57
N ALA A 106 4.21 -8.97 16.05
CA ALA A 106 4.51 -8.47 14.71
C ALA A 106 3.85 -9.33 13.62
N LEU A 107 3.83 -10.66 13.80
CA LEU A 107 3.16 -11.58 12.89
C LEU A 107 1.64 -11.34 12.87
N ALA A 108 1.01 -11.19 14.03
CA ALA A 108 -0.40 -10.85 14.15
C ALA A 108 -0.75 -9.49 13.50
N ALA A 109 0.16 -8.52 13.58
CA ALA A 109 0.05 -7.23 12.91
C ALA A 109 0.36 -7.26 11.40
N LYS A 110 0.65 -8.45 10.83
CA LYS A 110 1.09 -8.64 9.42
C LYS A 110 2.39 -7.90 9.07
N ASN A 111 3.19 -7.55 10.08
CA ASN A 111 4.52 -6.95 9.92
C ASN A 111 5.58 -8.05 9.78
N TYR A 112 5.47 -8.85 8.72
CA TYR A 112 6.24 -10.10 8.58
C TYR A 112 7.76 -9.90 8.64
N GLU A 113 8.29 -8.80 8.08
CA GLU A 113 9.74 -8.53 8.12
C GLU A 113 10.26 -8.29 9.56
N GLN A 114 9.47 -7.60 10.40
CA GLN A 114 9.82 -7.41 11.81
C GLN A 114 9.70 -8.71 12.59
N ALA A 115 8.63 -9.49 12.35
CA ALA A 115 8.44 -10.79 12.97
C ALA A 115 9.62 -11.73 12.72
N ILE A 116 10.07 -11.82 11.46
CA ILE A 116 11.26 -12.59 11.05
C ILE A 116 12.50 -12.15 11.85
N GLY A 117 12.73 -10.85 12.00
CA GLY A 117 13.85 -10.32 12.78
C GLY A 117 13.81 -10.75 14.25
N PHE A 118 12.63 -10.64 14.88
CA PHE A 118 12.43 -11.03 16.28
C PHE A 118 12.57 -12.54 16.50
N TYR A 119 12.04 -13.38 15.61
CA TYR A 119 12.21 -14.83 15.72
C TYR A 119 13.67 -15.26 15.57
N ARG A 120 14.43 -14.64 14.65
CA ARG A 120 15.87 -14.89 14.51
C ARG A 120 16.63 -14.48 15.78
N ALA A 121 16.32 -13.31 16.36
CA ALA A 121 16.93 -12.87 17.61
C ALA A 121 16.66 -13.85 18.77
N ALA A 122 15.44 -14.40 18.87
CA ALA A 122 15.10 -15.43 19.86
C ALA A 122 15.83 -16.76 19.60
N MET A 123 16.00 -17.16 18.34
CA MET A 123 16.72 -18.38 17.94
C MET A 123 18.23 -18.29 18.19
N ASP A 124 18.83 -17.15 17.85
CA ASP A 124 20.27 -16.91 17.92
C ASP A 124 20.76 -16.68 19.36
N ASN A 125 19.84 -16.49 20.32
CA ASN A 125 20.19 -16.37 21.72
C ASN A 125 20.69 -17.71 22.28
N ARG A 126 21.98 -17.75 22.64
CA ARG A 126 22.63 -18.96 23.17
C ARG A 126 22.00 -19.52 24.45
N TYR A 127 21.34 -18.68 25.25
CA TYR A 127 20.70 -19.07 26.51
C TYR A 127 19.20 -19.40 26.36
N ALA A 128 18.66 -19.30 25.15
CA ALA A 128 17.27 -19.67 24.88
C ALA A 128 17.05 -21.18 25.04
N ASP A 129 15.95 -21.57 25.68
CA ASP A 129 15.59 -22.97 25.80
C ASP A 129 15.18 -23.59 24.47
N GLN A 130 15.29 -24.92 24.40
CA GLN A 130 14.99 -25.68 23.19
C GLN A 130 13.55 -25.46 22.70
N ALA A 131 12.60 -25.31 23.63
CA ALA A 131 11.20 -25.06 23.27
C ALA A 131 11.03 -23.68 22.61
N THR A 132 11.66 -22.64 23.14
CA THR A 132 11.63 -21.27 22.58
C THR A 132 12.27 -21.25 21.19
N ARG A 133 13.46 -21.87 21.04
CA ARG A 133 14.14 -21.94 19.73
C ARG A 133 13.34 -22.75 18.70
N SER A 134 12.77 -23.88 19.10
CA SER A 134 11.93 -24.70 18.21
C SER A 134 10.67 -23.97 17.78
N LYS A 135 9.98 -23.26 18.69
CA LYS A 135 8.79 -22.45 18.36
C LYS A 135 9.15 -21.29 17.44
N ALA A 136 10.22 -20.56 17.75
CA ALA A 136 10.70 -19.46 16.93
C ALA A 136 11.07 -19.93 15.51
N ALA A 137 11.71 -21.09 15.37
CA ALA A 137 12.03 -21.67 14.05
C ALA A 137 10.78 -22.01 13.24
N SER A 138 9.76 -22.62 13.87
CA SER A 138 8.49 -22.92 13.20
C SER A 138 7.77 -21.63 12.77
N GLN A 139 7.71 -20.62 13.64
CA GLN A 139 7.04 -19.36 13.33
C GLN A 139 7.80 -18.49 12.33
N LEU A 140 9.12 -18.59 12.31
CA LEU A 140 9.96 -17.99 11.28
C LEU A 140 9.57 -18.50 9.90
N ALA A 141 9.40 -19.81 9.73
CA ALA A 141 8.97 -20.39 8.45
C ALA A 141 7.57 -19.91 8.03
N VAL A 142 6.65 -19.78 8.99
CA VAL A 142 5.30 -19.23 8.75
C VAL A 142 5.37 -17.77 8.30
N ALA A 143 6.14 -16.93 9.00
CA ALA A 143 6.32 -15.52 8.68
C ALA A 143 7.00 -15.32 7.31
N GLU A 144 8.00 -16.15 6.97
CA GLU A 144 8.67 -16.14 5.66
C GLU A 144 7.69 -16.52 4.54
N ALA A 145 6.89 -17.58 4.72
CA ALA A 145 5.87 -17.96 3.75
C ALA A 145 4.81 -16.86 3.57
N ALA A 146 4.35 -16.23 4.65
CA ALA A 146 3.40 -15.13 4.60
C ALA A 146 3.97 -13.89 3.89
N LEU A 147 5.25 -13.56 4.12
CA LEU A 147 5.95 -12.48 3.41
C LEU A 147 6.04 -12.76 1.90
N GLN A 148 6.37 -14.00 1.50
CA GLN A 148 6.44 -14.36 0.09
C GLN A 148 5.06 -14.30 -0.58
N SER A 149 4.00 -14.79 0.10
CA SER A 149 2.62 -14.67 -0.40
C SER A 149 2.23 -13.20 -0.58
N ALA A 150 2.48 -12.35 0.42
CA ALA A 150 2.17 -10.92 0.33
C ALA A 150 2.93 -10.23 -0.83
N LYS A 151 4.19 -10.61 -1.07
CA LYS A 151 4.97 -10.11 -2.22
C LYS A 151 4.40 -10.58 -3.55
N ALA A 152 3.93 -11.83 -3.64
CA ALA A 152 3.26 -12.34 -4.83
C ALA A 152 1.94 -11.60 -5.11
N ASP A 153 1.13 -11.33 -4.09
CA ASP A 153 -0.11 -10.58 -4.21
C ASP A 153 0.12 -9.14 -4.70
N LEU A 154 1.13 -8.45 -4.16
CA LEU A 154 1.51 -7.11 -4.63
C LEU A 154 2.00 -7.13 -6.09
N LYS A 155 2.75 -8.16 -6.48
CA LYS A 155 3.19 -8.32 -7.87
C LYS A 155 2.01 -8.55 -8.82
N ALA A 156 1.04 -9.38 -8.42
CA ALA A 156 -0.17 -9.62 -9.20
C ALA A 156 -0.99 -8.31 -9.35
N LEU A 157 -1.16 -7.57 -8.25
CA LEU A 157 -1.84 -6.27 -8.26
C LEU A 157 -1.14 -5.24 -9.17
N TYR A 158 0.19 -5.24 -9.20
CA TYR A 158 0.96 -4.40 -10.15
C TYR A 158 0.68 -4.77 -11.60
N GLN A 159 0.67 -6.06 -11.92
CA GLN A 159 0.38 -6.52 -13.27
C GLN A 159 -1.04 -6.12 -13.71
N GLU A 160 -2.03 -6.30 -12.83
CA GLU A 160 -3.40 -5.83 -13.09
C GLU A 160 -3.49 -4.32 -13.31
N ALA A 161 -2.76 -3.53 -12.50
CA ALA A 161 -2.72 -2.07 -12.64
C ALA A 161 -2.13 -1.66 -14.00
N VAL A 162 -1.09 -2.35 -14.45
CA VAL A 162 -0.49 -2.16 -15.78
C VAL A 162 -1.48 -2.53 -16.88
N ASP A 163 -2.23 -3.61 -16.74
CA ASP A 163 -3.21 -4.05 -17.72
C ASP A 163 -4.43 -3.11 -17.79
N ASP A 164 -4.87 -2.56 -16.65
CA ASP A 164 -5.88 -1.49 -16.59
C ASP A 164 -5.38 -0.21 -17.27
N TYR A 165 -4.15 0.20 -17.01
CA TYR A 165 -3.53 1.36 -17.64
C TYR A 165 -3.43 1.19 -19.17
N ARG A 166 -2.99 0.01 -19.63
CA ARG A 166 -2.91 -0.33 -21.07
C ARG A 166 -4.29 -0.39 -21.71
N GLY A 167 -5.30 -0.84 -20.98
CA GLY A 167 -6.69 -0.89 -21.41
C GLY A 167 -7.43 0.45 -21.39
N GLY A 168 -6.77 1.56 -21.03
CA GLY A 168 -7.41 2.88 -20.93
C GLY A 168 -8.33 3.04 -19.72
N ARG A 169 -8.34 2.07 -18.80
CA ARG A 169 -9.08 2.11 -17.52
C ARG A 169 -8.29 2.91 -16.48
N LEU A 170 -8.12 4.20 -16.76
CA LEU A 170 -7.18 5.06 -16.06
C LEU A 170 -7.51 5.24 -14.57
N GLU A 171 -8.79 5.36 -14.21
CA GLU A 171 -9.23 5.49 -12.81
C GLU A 171 -8.93 4.23 -12.00
N GLN A 172 -9.25 3.05 -12.54
CA GLN A 172 -8.96 1.76 -11.89
C GLN A 172 -7.46 1.54 -11.73
N ALA A 173 -6.68 1.87 -12.76
CA ALA A 173 -5.22 1.81 -12.68
C ALA A 173 -4.66 2.75 -11.59
N ARG A 174 -5.20 3.97 -11.49
CA ARG A 174 -4.80 4.98 -10.49
C ARG A 174 -4.97 4.46 -9.07
N GLU A 175 -6.13 3.88 -8.75
CA GLU A 175 -6.41 3.31 -7.44
C GLU A 175 -5.41 2.20 -7.08
N LYS A 176 -5.17 1.26 -8.00
CA LYS A 176 -4.25 0.13 -7.76
C LYS A 176 -2.80 0.60 -7.60
N PHE A 177 -2.33 1.52 -8.42
CA PHE A 177 -0.98 2.09 -8.27
C PHE A 177 -0.83 2.88 -6.97
N THR A 178 -1.86 3.60 -6.53
CA THR A 178 -1.86 4.30 -5.22
C THR A 178 -1.76 3.30 -4.06
N ARG A 179 -2.47 2.17 -4.15
CA ARG A 179 -2.37 1.08 -3.16
C ARG A 179 -0.98 0.44 -3.15
N LEU A 180 -0.35 0.28 -4.32
CA LEU A 180 1.01 -0.25 -4.43
C LEU A 180 2.05 0.72 -3.85
N GLU A 181 1.86 2.02 -4.07
CA GLU A 181 2.72 3.08 -3.51
C GLU A 181 2.64 3.13 -1.99
N SER A 182 1.43 3.08 -1.41
CA SER A 182 1.25 3.04 0.05
C SER A 182 1.82 1.76 0.68
N ALA A 183 1.79 0.64 -0.05
CA ALA A 183 2.48 -0.60 0.32
C ALA A 183 4.01 -0.56 0.09
N LYS A 184 4.55 0.56 -0.39
CA LYS A 184 5.97 0.76 -0.74
C LYS A 184 6.50 -0.31 -1.72
N TYR A 185 5.63 -0.84 -2.57
CA TYR A 185 6.00 -1.84 -3.57
C TYR A 185 6.97 -1.24 -4.59
N LYS A 186 8.08 -1.94 -4.83
CA LYS A 186 9.08 -1.56 -5.83
C LYS A 186 9.07 -2.59 -6.95
N PRO A 187 8.64 -2.23 -8.17
CA PRO A 187 8.71 -3.14 -9.30
C PRO A 187 10.17 -3.45 -9.68
N GLY A 188 10.38 -4.43 -10.55
CA GLY A 188 11.73 -4.83 -10.97
C GLY A 188 12.49 -3.68 -11.66
N LEU A 189 13.83 -3.75 -11.71
CA LEU A 189 14.70 -2.67 -12.21
C LEU A 189 14.34 -2.14 -13.63
N PHE A 190 13.76 -2.99 -14.47
CA PHE A 190 13.39 -2.65 -15.85
C PHE A 190 11.90 -2.28 -16.03
N GLN A 191 11.15 -2.23 -14.94
CA GLN A 191 9.73 -1.89 -14.94
C GLN A 191 9.55 -0.44 -14.47
N ARG A 192 8.59 0.27 -15.06
CA ARG A 192 8.24 1.64 -14.64
C ARG A 192 7.72 1.62 -13.20
N SER A 193 8.10 2.64 -12.45
CA SER A 193 7.66 2.82 -11.07
C SER A 193 6.17 3.18 -10.98
N CYS A 194 5.54 2.91 -9.82
CA CYS A 194 4.14 3.30 -9.57
C CYS A 194 3.95 4.81 -9.72
N ALA A 195 4.89 5.62 -9.23
CA ALA A 195 4.85 7.08 -9.33
C ALA A 195 4.87 7.57 -10.78
N GLU A 196 5.67 6.96 -11.66
CA GLU A 196 5.69 7.30 -13.09
C GLU A 196 4.38 6.94 -13.80
N TYR A 197 3.71 5.87 -13.40
CA TYR A 197 2.38 5.54 -13.92
C TYR A 197 1.33 6.53 -13.43
N LEU A 198 1.33 6.86 -12.14
CA LEU A 198 0.39 7.83 -11.55
C LEU A 198 0.50 9.20 -12.23
N ALA A 199 1.72 9.72 -12.40
CA ALA A 199 1.94 11.00 -13.08
C ALA A 199 1.46 11.01 -14.54
N ASP A 200 1.61 9.89 -15.25
CA ASP A 200 1.11 9.77 -16.62
C ASP A 200 -0.42 9.61 -16.67
N ILE A 201 -0.99 8.86 -15.73
CA ILE A 201 -2.45 8.72 -15.57
C ILE A 201 -3.07 10.10 -15.31
N ASP A 202 -2.54 10.85 -14.35
CA ASP A 202 -3.04 12.18 -14.01
C ASP A 202 -2.95 13.14 -15.20
N ARG A 203 -1.86 13.08 -15.98
CA ARG A 203 -1.72 13.83 -17.23
C ARG A 203 -2.79 13.45 -18.25
N LYS A 204 -3.05 12.15 -18.43
CA LYS A 204 -4.06 11.65 -19.38
C LYS A 204 -5.48 12.01 -18.95
N LEU A 205 -5.79 11.90 -17.66
CA LEU A 205 -7.08 12.32 -17.10
C LEU A 205 -7.28 13.83 -17.25
N ALA A 206 -6.25 14.64 -16.97
CA ALA A 206 -6.30 16.07 -17.19
C ALA A 206 -6.49 16.44 -18.67
N ALA A 207 -5.80 15.74 -19.58
CA ALA A 207 -5.98 15.94 -21.02
C ALA A 207 -7.40 15.54 -21.49
N ALA A 208 -7.94 14.44 -20.98
CA ALA A 208 -9.32 14.02 -21.27
C ALA A 208 -10.34 15.02 -20.73
N ALA A 209 -10.14 15.53 -19.50
CA ALA A 209 -11.00 16.54 -18.88
C ALA A 209 -10.91 17.90 -19.59
N ALA A 210 -9.74 18.28 -20.12
CA ALA A 210 -9.57 19.49 -20.91
C ALA A 210 -10.34 19.43 -22.25
N GLY A 211 -10.75 18.24 -22.68
CA GLY A 211 -11.42 18.00 -23.96
C GLY A 211 -10.50 18.22 -25.16
N PRO A 212 -11.05 18.21 -26.39
CA PRO A 212 -10.26 18.37 -27.61
C PRO A 212 -9.47 19.68 -27.59
N SER A 213 -8.22 19.66 -28.06
CA SER A 213 -7.42 20.88 -28.16
C SER A 213 -8.02 21.83 -29.19
N GLY A 214 -7.67 23.12 -29.14
CA GLY A 214 -8.12 24.07 -30.17
C GLY A 214 -7.70 23.64 -31.59
N LYS A 215 -6.56 22.94 -31.72
CA LYS A 215 -6.13 22.34 -32.98
C LYS A 215 -7.05 21.19 -33.42
N ASP A 216 -7.41 20.28 -32.50
CA ASP A 216 -8.30 19.16 -32.83
C ASP A 216 -9.69 19.65 -33.24
N LEU A 217 -10.19 20.69 -32.55
CA LEU A 217 -11.44 21.36 -32.90
C LEU A 217 -11.36 22.03 -34.27
N TYR A 218 -10.24 22.68 -34.59
CA TYR A 218 -10.02 23.24 -35.92
C TYR A 218 -9.99 22.18 -37.01
N ASP A 219 -9.21 21.10 -36.84
CA ASP A 219 -9.12 20.02 -37.82
C ASP A 219 -10.48 19.33 -38.01
N ALA A 220 -11.26 19.14 -36.92
CA ALA A 220 -12.64 18.66 -36.99
C ALA A 220 -13.59 19.66 -37.70
N GLY A 221 -13.39 20.96 -37.51
CA GLY A 221 -14.14 22.01 -38.21
C GLY A 221 -13.88 22.01 -39.71
N VAL A 222 -12.62 21.81 -40.13
CA VAL A 222 -12.25 21.65 -41.55
C VAL A 222 -12.92 20.41 -42.13
N ALA A 223 -12.85 19.27 -41.45
CA ALA A 223 -13.49 18.04 -41.90
C ALA A 223 -15.03 18.19 -42.02
N ALA A 224 -15.67 18.88 -41.08
CA ALA A 224 -17.11 19.17 -41.14
C ALA A 224 -17.46 20.10 -42.33
N MET A 225 -16.60 21.07 -42.63
CA MET A 225 -16.77 21.96 -43.78
C MET A 225 -16.64 21.19 -45.11
N ASP A 226 -15.66 20.29 -45.21
CA ASP A 226 -15.46 19.43 -46.39
C ASP A 226 -16.64 18.47 -46.59
N ALA A 227 -17.28 18.03 -45.51
CA ALA A 227 -18.51 17.24 -45.55
C ALA A 227 -19.78 18.07 -45.88
N GLY A 228 -19.66 19.40 -45.99
CA GLY A 228 -20.79 20.31 -46.23
C GLY A 228 -21.68 20.60 -45.01
N ASP A 229 -21.28 20.13 -43.82
CA ASP A 229 -21.96 20.42 -42.55
C ASP A 229 -21.42 21.72 -41.95
N TYR A 230 -21.91 22.83 -42.52
CA TYR A 230 -21.49 24.18 -42.13
C TYR A 230 -21.87 24.54 -40.69
N ALA A 231 -22.94 23.97 -40.15
CA ALA A 231 -23.38 24.22 -38.78
C ALA A 231 -22.42 23.57 -37.78
N ALA A 232 -22.04 22.31 -38.00
CA ALA A 232 -21.03 21.64 -37.20
C ALA A 232 -19.67 22.32 -37.34
N ALA A 233 -19.26 22.69 -38.56
CA ALA A 233 -18.02 23.41 -38.82
C ALA A 233 -17.95 24.73 -38.04
N ARG A 234 -19.02 25.54 -38.07
CA ARG A 234 -19.13 26.80 -37.32
C ARG A 234 -18.91 26.58 -35.83
N LYS A 235 -19.64 25.61 -35.25
CA LYS A 235 -19.51 25.29 -33.82
C LYS A 235 -18.06 24.93 -33.46
N LYS A 236 -17.42 24.07 -34.24
CA LYS A 236 -16.05 23.62 -33.99
C LYS A 236 -15.02 24.74 -34.15
N PHE A 237 -15.15 25.60 -35.15
CA PHE A 237 -14.27 26.76 -35.31
C PHE A 237 -14.46 27.79 -34.19
N THR A 238 -15.69 28.02 -33.72
CA THR A 238 -15.93 28.89 -32.55
C THR A 238 -15.28 28.32 -31.29
N GLU A 239 -15.50 27.03 -30.99
CA GLU A 239 -14.86 26.35 -29.85
C GLU A 239 -13.32 26.41 -29.97
N ALA A 240 -12.77 26.23 -31.18
CA ALA A 240 -11.33 26.37 -31.44
C ALA A 240 -10.82 27.80 -31.15
N ARG A 241 -11.59 28.82 -31.56
CA ARG A 241 -11.28 30.23 -31.30
C ARG A 241 -11.28 30.56 -29.82
N GLU A 242 -12.27 30.05 -29.08
CA GLU A 242 -12.38 30.21 -27.63
C GLU A 242 -11.20 29.57 -26.90
N LYS A 243 -10.68 28.46 -27.43
CA LYS A 243 -9.42 27.85 -26.97
C LYS A 243 -8.15 28.57 -27.47
N GLY A 244 -8.29 29.75 -28.08
CA GLY A 244 -7.19 30.60 -28.53
C GLY A 244 -6.46 30.09 -29.78
N TYR A 245 -6.96 29.04 -30.44
CA TYR A 245 -6.33 28.52 -31.65
C TYR A 245 -6.81 29.31 -32.86
N ARG A 246 -5.87 29.91 -33.61
CA ARG A 246 -6.18 30.74 -34.78
C ARG A 246 -6.02 30.02 -36.12
N GLY A 247 -5.34 28.87 -36.15
CA GLY A 247 -4.94 28.19 -37.40
C GLY A 247 -3.43 27.97 -37.47
N ALA A 248 -3.00 27.08 -38.36
CA ALA A 248 -1.58 26.82 -38.62
C ALA A 248 -1.00 27.87 -39.59
N PHE A 249 0.31 28.11 -39.54
CA PHE A 249 1.03 29.20 -40.24
C PHE A 249 0.82 29.31 -41.78
N LEU A 250 0.18 28.35 -42.43
CA LEU A 250 -0.09 28.37 -43.88
C LEU A 250 -1.49 27.86 -44.25
N LYS A 251 -2.37 27.69 -43.26
CA LYS A 251 -3.77 27.30 -43.48
C LYS A 251 -4.68 28.50 -43.21
N PRO A 252 -5.88 28.54 -43.81
CA PRO A 252 -6.83 29.60 -43.50
C PRO A 252 -7.11 29.64 -41.99
N THR A 253 -7.17 30.85 -41.46
CA THR A 253 -7.44 31.08 -40.04
C THR A 253 -8.87 30.69 -39.68
N VAL A 254 -9.12 30.51 -38.39
CA VAL A 254 -10.46 30.27 -37.86
C VAL A 254 -11.45 31.36 -38.32
N ASP A 255 -11.06 32.63 -38.28
CA ASP A 255 -11.93 33.74 -38.65
C ASP A 255 -12.20 33.78 -40.17
N GLU A 256 -11.24 33.36 -41.00
CA GLU A 256 -11.45 33.20 -42.45
C GLU A 256 -12.46 32.08 -42.75
N TYR A 257 -12.37 30.96 -42.04
CA TYR A 257 -13.34 29.87 -42.17
C TYR A 257 -14.75 30.29 -41.72
N LEU A 258 -14.87 30.96 -40.57
CA LEU A 258 -16.16 31.47 -40.09
C LEU A 258 -16.77 32.48 -41.08
N SER A 259 -15.97 33.38 -41.64
CA SER A 259 -16.41 34.33 -42.66
C SER A 259 -16.90 33.63 -43.93
N ARG A 260 -16.22 32.55 -44.33
CA ARG A 260 -16.63 31.73 -45.48
C ARG A 260 -17.94 30.99 -45.21
N ILE A 261 -18.14 30.48 -44.00
CA ILE A 261 -19.40 29.86 -43.57
C ILE A 261 -20.55 30.89 -43.59
N ASP A 262 -20.35 32.09 -43.03
CA ASP A 262 -21.34 33.18 -43.06
C ASP A 262 -21.77 33.52 -44.50
N LYS A 263 -20.80 33.58 -45.42
CA LYS A 263 -21.07 33.83 -46.82
C LYS A 263 -21.94 32.73 -47.43
N ILE A 264 -21.57 31.46 -47.23
CA ILE A 264 -22.31 30.30 -47.76
C ILE A 264 -23.74 30.26 -47.20
N GLU A 265 -23.93 30.51 -45.89
CA GLU A 265 -25.25 30.52 -45.27
C GLU A 265 -26.13 31.67 -45.78
N ARG A 266 -25.57 32.86 -46.00
CA ARG A 266 -26.30 33.97 -46.63
C ARG A 266 -26.70 33.63 -48.07
N GLU A 267 -25.79 33.05 -48.85
CA GLU A 267 -26.07 32.62 -50.23
C GLU A 267 -27.16 31.54 -50.26
N LYS A 268 -27.11 30.55 -49.36
CA LYS A 268 -28.16 29.54 -49.21
C LYS A 268 -29.50 30.17 -48.82
N THR A 269 -29.50 31.10 -47.85
CA THR A 269 -30.72 31.77 -47.40
C THR A 269 -31.31 32.64 -48.50
N ALA A 270 -30.48 33.37 -49.24
CA ALA A 270 -30.89 34.18 -50.38
C ALA A 270 -31.43 33.32 -51.53
N ALA A 271 -30.86 32.13 -51.75
CA ALA A 271 -31.38 31.17 -52.74
C ALA A 271 -32.73 30.57 -52.33
N THR A 272 -33.01 30.44 -51.02
CA THR A 272 -34.33 30.02 -50.52
C THR A 272 -35.33 31.16 -50.34
N GLN A 273 -34.88 32.42 -50.36
CA GLN A 273 -35.81 33.54 -50.32
C GLN A 273 -36.60 33.55 -51.63
N PRO A 274 -37.94 33.58 -51.55
CA PRO A 274 -38.73 33.67 -52.76
C PRO A 274 -38.33 34.95 -53.48
N SER A 275 -37.94 34.78 -54.74
CA SER A 275 -37.60 35.88 -55.63
C SER A 275 -38.76 36.89 -55.65
N GLY A 276 -38.47 38.16 -55.96
CA GLY A 276 -39.52 39.17 -56.09
C GLY A 276 -40.62 38.76 -57.07
N LYS A 277 -40.30 37.91 -58.06
CA LYS A 277 -41.26 37.28 -58.96
C LYS A 277 -42.17 36.28 -58.24
N GLU A 278 -41.62 35.34 -57.48
CA GLU A 278 -42.40 34.34 -56.73
C GLU A 278 -43.27 35.00 -55.67
N LEU A 279 -42.77 36.03 -54.98
CA LEU A 279 -43.58 36.83 -54.05
C LEU A 279 -44.73 37.56 -54.75
N TYR A 280 -44.49 38.11 -55.94
CA TYR A 280 -45.53 38.74 -56.73
C TYR A 280 -46.60 37.73 -57.17
N GLU A 281 -46.20 36.57 -57.69
CA GLU A 281 -47.12 35.51 -58.11
C GLU A 281 -47.92 34.95 -56.93
N ALA A 282 -47.29 34.74 -55.78
CA ALA A 282 -47.96 34.39 -54.53
C ALA A 282 -48.95 35.48 -54.06
N GLY A 283 -48.59 36.75 -54.22
CA GLY A 283 -49.46 37.90 -53.93
C GLY A 283 -50.72 37.92 -54.81
N VAL A 284 -50.56 37.69 -56.12
CA VAL A 284 -51.70 37.58 -57.06
C VAL A 284 -52.60 36.41 -56.68
N ALA A 285 -52.02 35.25 -56.34
CA ALA A 285 -52.79 34.09 -55.91
C ALA A 285 -53.61 34.38 -54.64
N ALA A 286 -53.01 35.01 -53.62
CA ALA A 286 -53.70 35.41 -52.39
C ALA A 286 -54.81 36.44 -52.64
N PHE A 287 -54.57 37.42 -53.53
CA PHE A 287 -55.56 38.43 -53.90
C PHE A 287 -56.79 37.79 -54.55
N ASN A 288 -56.57 36.88 -55.51
CA ASN A 288 -57.64 36.15 -56.20
C ASN A 288 -58.44 35.23 -55.26
N ALA A 289 -57.81 34.74 -54.19
CA ALA A 289 -58.46 33.95 -53.15
C ALA A 289 -59.25 34.80 -52.13
N GLY A 290 -59.18 36.13 -52.22
CA GLY A 290 -59.84 37.05 -51.27
C GLY A 290 -59.06 37.30 -49.97
N ASP A 291 -57.83 36.77 -49.83
CA ASP A 291 -56.95 37.05 -48.68
C ASP A 291 -56.11 38.32 -48.96
N TYR A 292 -56.78 39.47 -48.87
CA TYR A 292 -56.17 40.76 -49.16
C TYR A 292 -55.03 41.13 -48.20
N ALA A 293 -55.06 40.64 -46.96
CA ALA A 293 -54.01 40.90 -45.97
C ALA A 293 -52.70 40.22 -46.39
N THR A 294 -52.76 38.95 -46.77
CA THR A 294 -51.61 38.20 -47.29
C THR A 294 -51.13 38.78 -48.62
N ALA A 295 -52.04 39.11 -49.54
CA ALA A 295 -51.70 39.72 -50.82
C ALA A 295 -50.94 41.03 -50.65
N LYS A 296 -51.44 41.93 -49.79
CA LYS A 296 -50.79 43.21 -49.47
C LYS A 296 -49.36 43.02 -48.95
N LYS A 297 -49.18 42.08 -48.02
CA LYS A 297 -47.85 41.74 -47.48
C LYS A 297 -46.91 41.26 -48.59
N LYS A 298 -47.37 40.32 -49.44
CA LYS A 298 -46.55 39.74 -50.51
C LYS A 298 -46.19 40.72 -51.61
N PHE A 299 -47.10 41.61 -52.01
CA PHE A 299 -46.81 42.68 -52.96
C PHE A 299 -45.85 43.72 -52.40
N THR A 300 -45.92 44.02 -51.10
CA THR A 300 -44.96 44.90 -50.43
C THR A 300 -43.58 44.27 -50.42
N GLU A 301 -43.46 43.00 -49.99
CA GLU A 301 -42.20 42.24 -50.01
C GLU A 301 -41.61 42.17 -51.44
N ALA A 302 -42.43 41.90 -52.47
CA ALA A 302 -41.98 41.88 -53.86
C ALA A 302 -41.49 43.26 -54.36
N LYS A 303 -42.19 44.34 -54.00
CA LYS A 303 -41.82 45.72 -54.33
C LYS A 303 -40.50 46.11 -53.66
N ASP A 304 -40.31 45.74 -52.40
CA ASP A 304 -39.09 46.05 -51.63
C ASP A 304 -37.87 45.31 -52.18
N LEU A 305 -38.07 44.12 -52.76
CA LEU A 305 -37.05 43.44 -53.57
C LEU A 305 -36.85 44.03 -54.97
N GLY A 306 -37.50 45.15 -55.30
CA GLY A 306 -37.35 45.86 -56.58
C GLY A 306 -38.04 45.18 -57.76
N PHE A 307 -38.96 44.23 -57.53
CA PHE A 307 -39.65 43.55 -58.62
C PHE A 307 -40.58 44.49 -59.39
N ARG A 308 -40.45 44.49 -60.72
CA ARG A 308 -41.34 45.22 -61.63
C ARG A 308 -42.15 44.21 -62.45
N ALA A 309 -43.47 44.32 -62.35
CA ALA A 309 -44.36 43.49 -63.14
C ALA A 309 -44.16 43.74 -64.66
N PRO A 310 -44.32 42.72 -65.52
CA PRO A 310 -44.30 42.90 -66.97
C PRO A 310 -45.36 43.91 -67.42
N LEU A 311 -45.11 44.61 -68.54
CA LEU A 311 -45.84 45.79 -69.05
C LEU A 311 -47.39 45.66 -69.13
N PHE A 312 -47.93 44.44 -69.07
CA PHE A 312 -49.37 44.17 -69.21
C PHE A 312 -50.01 43.55 -67.95
N LYS A 313 -49.29 43.43 -66.84
CA LYS A 313 -49.86 43.00 -65.56
C LYS A 313 -49.97 44.19 -64.61
N GLN A 314 -50.98 44.18 -63.75
CA GLN A 314 -51.10 45.20 -62.70
C GLN A 314 -49.86 45.17 -61.81
N THR A 315 -49.25 46.33 -61.61
CA THR A 315 -48.05 46.47 -60.78
C THR A 315 -48.40 46.19 -59.31
N PRO A 316 -47.43 45.77 -58.47
CA PRO A 316 -47.67 45.66 -57.03
C PRO A 316 -48.31 46.93 -56.42
N ALA A 317 -47.94 48.11 -56.90
CA ALA A 317 -48.52 49.38 -56.45
C ALA A 317 -50.01 49.54 -56.79
N GLN A 318 -50.46 48.98 -57.92
CA GLN A 318 -51.87 49.02 -58.32
C GLN A 318 -52.74 48.08 -57.49
N TYR A 319 -52.19 46.97 -56.97
CA TYR A 319 -52.90 46.08 -56.04
C TYR A 319 -52.93 46.59 -54.59
N LEU A 320 -52.06 47.55 -54.25
CA LEU A 320 -51.94 48.14 -52.91
C LEU A 320 -52.76 49.42 -52.72
N ALA A 321 -53.24 50.01 -53.82
CA ALA A 321 -54.06 51.23 -53.86
C ALA A 321 -55.54 50.90 -53.70
#